data_AF-A0AAP9XQ25-F1
#
_entry.id   AF-A0AAP9XQ25-F1
#
_cell.length_a   1.000
_cell.length_b   1.000
_cell.length_c   1.000
_cell.angle_alpha   90.00
_cell.angle_beta   90.00
_cell.angle_gamma   90.00
#
_symmetry.space_group_name_H-M   'P 1'
#
loop_
_entity.id
_entity.type
_entity.pdbx_description
1 polymer ?
#
loop_
_entity_poly.entity_id
_entity_poly.type
_entity_poly.pdbx_seq_one_letter_code
_entity_poly.pdbx_strand_id
1 'polypeptide(L)'
;MTEQQNQSAVVEETREAVEKTPQPEKTGKEKGGNKTSLVLSAVAIAIALAAGVGLYSMHKQQLSRQNAASSALAAQIAALQKSQEGQKTELEGIIRQQADQLTAAKSQQDALAKQLEEVQQKVAVISGSDAKTWLLAQADFLVKVAGRKLWSDQDVTTAAALLKSADASLADMNDPSLIGARRAITDDIASLSAVSQVDYDGIILKVNQLANQIDNLRLADNNDDDSPMDSDSEELSSSIGEWRINLQKSWQSFMDSFITIRRRDETAVPLLAPNQDVYLRENIRSRLLVAAQAVPRHQEETYKQALENVSTWVRAYYDTDDATTKAFLEEVDKLSQQSITMSVPENLQSQAILEKLMQTRVRNLMAQPAVAQSGAPAPAPTPAVPAPAPAPQGE
;
A
#
# COMPACT_ATOMS: atom_id res chain seq x y z
N MET A 1 3.31 -50.12 -21.10
CA MET A 1 2.39 -50.96 -21.89
C MET A 1 1.13 -50.15 -22.06
N THR A 2 0.74 -49.63 -23.22
CA THR A 2 0.93 -49.99 -24.64
C THR A 2 0.63 -48.71 -25.43
N GLU A 3 1.53 -48.21 -26.27
CA GLU A 3 1.56 -48.44 -27.73
C GLU A 3 0.28 -48.02 -28.47
N GLN A 4 0.38 -46.98 -29.30
CA GLN A 4 -0.14 -47.05 -30.67
C GLN A 4 0.65 -46.14 -31.63
N GLN A 5 1.08 -46.77 -32.71
CA GLN A 5 1.91 -46.28 -33.80
C GLN A 5 1.10 -45.60 -34.91
N ASN A 6 1.79 -44.69 -35.61
CA ASN A 6 1.75 -44.36 -37.03
C ASN A 6 0.45 -43.91 -37.71
N GLN A 7 0.56 -42.77 -38.40
CA GLN A 7 0.41 -42.77 -39.87
C GLN A 7 1.19 -41.63 -40.52
N SER A 8 2.04 -42.01 -41.47
CA SER A 8 2.78 -41.14 -42.39
C SER A 8 1.86 -40.52 -43.43
N ALA A 9 2.10 -39.25 -43.78
CA ALA A 9 1.69 -38.64 -45.04
C ALA A 9 2.98 -38.13 -45.72
N VAL A 10 3.52 -38.88 -46.68
CA VAL A 10 3.39 -38.64 -48.13
C VAL A 10 3.91 -37.25 -48.51
N VAL A 11 5.19 -37.20 -48.89
CA VAL A 11 5.79 -36.06 -49.60
C VAL A 11 5.64 -36.33 -51.09
N GLU A 12 5.06 -35.34 -51.74
CA GLU A 12 4.67 -35.29 -53.14
C GLU A 12 5.88 -35.25 -54.08
N GLU A 13 5.81 -36.11 -55.08
CA GLU A 13 6.73 -36.25 -56.20
C GLU A 13 6.47 -35.09 -57.18
N THR A 14 7.39 -34.14 -57.30
CA THR A 14 7.48 -33.26 -58.48
C THR A 14 8.72 -33.64 -59.26
N ARG A 15 8.50 -34.33 -60.39
CA ARG A 15 9.46 -34.50 -61.48
C ARG A 15 9.37 -33.28 -62.38
N GLU A 16 10.48 -32.57 -62.52
CA GLU A 16 10.81 -31.96 -63.81
C GLU A 16 12.20 -32.44 -64.24
N ALA A 17 12.25 -32.80 -65.51
CA ALA A 17 13.32 -33.53 -66.13
C ALA A 17 14.09 -32.59 -67.08
N VAL A 18 15.37 -32.92 -67.25
CA VAL A 18 16.23 -32.62 -68.40
C VAL A 18 16.77 -31.18 -68.47
N GLU A 19 18.08 -31.03 -68.22
CA GLU A 19 19.01 -30.86 -69.35
C GLU A 19 20.44 -31.27 -68.99
N LYS A 20 21.00 -32.15 -69.82
CA LYS A 20 22.42 -32.51 -69.85
C LYS A 20 23.19 -31.45 -70.64
N THR A 21 24.15 -30.81 -69.97
CA THR A 21 25.53 -30.51 -70.44
C THR A 21 25.71 -29.63 -71.70
N PRO A 22 26.64 -28.66 -71.63
CA PRO A 22 27.82 -28.80 -72.47
C PRO A 22 29.11 -28.79 -71.68
N GLN A 23 29.93 -29.76 -72.05
CA GLN A 23 31.32 -29.95 -71.73
C GLN A 23 32.09 -28.76 -72.34
N PRO A 24 33.02 -28.09 -71.63
CA PRO A 24 34.01 -27.30 -72.33
C PRO A 24 34.97 -28.30 -73.00
N GLU A 25 34.94 -28.29 -74.32
CA GLU A 25 35.92 -28.98 -75.16
C GLU A 25 37.35 -28.67 -74.71
N LYS A 26 38.17 -29.73 -74.69
CA LYS A 26 39.61 -29.56 -74.85
C LYS A 26 39.88 -29.15 -76.29
N THR A 27 40.27 -27.91 -76.50
CA THR A 27 41.00 -27.50 -77.72
C THR A 27 42.38 -26.98 -77.36
N GLY A 28 43.39 -27.62 -77.93
CA GLY A 28 44.64 -26.98 -78.37
C GLY A 28 45.62 -26.51 -77.30
N LYS A 29 46.73 -27.23 -77.16
CA LYS A 29 47.97 -26.76 -76.53
C LYS A 29 48.48 -25.48 -77.23
N GLU A 30 49.04 -24.55 -76.46
CA GLU A 30 50.42 -24.10 -76.66
C GLU A 30 51.12 -23.78 -75.33
N LYS A 31 52.42 -24.09 -75.30
CA LYS A 31 53.32 -24.04 -74.15
C LYS A 31 53.69 -22.58 -73.80
N GLY A 32 53.62 -22.23 -72.52
CA GLY A 32 54.32 -21.08 -71.94
C GLY A 32 54.58 -21.33 -70.45
N GLY A 33 55.84 -21.27 -70.03
CA GLY A 33 56.35 -21.85 -68.79
C GLY A 33 55.77 -21.34 -67.46
N ASN A 34 55.15 -22.28 -66.75
CA ASN A 34 55.19 -22.60 -65.31
C ASN A 34 56.15 -21.81 -64.42
N LYS A 35 55.58 -21.13 -63.40
CA LYS A 35 55.97 -21.14 -61.96
C LYS A 35 55.15 -20.14 -61.14
N THR A 36 54.58 -19.09 -61.75
CA THR A 36 53.82 -18.04 -61.03
C THR A 36 52.36 -18.41 -60.75
N SER A 37 51.66 -19.14 -61.63
CA SER A 37 50.25 -19.52 -61.42
C SER A 37 50.05 -20.60 -60.34
N LEU A 38 50.99 -21.54 -60.19
CA LEU A 38 50.98 -22.56 -59.13
C LEU A 38 51.33 -21.96 -57.76
N VAL A 39 52.21 -20.96 -57.72
CA VAL A 39 52.53 -20.24 -56.48
C VAL A 39 51.36 -19.35 -56.07
N LEU A 40 50.69 -18.68 -57.02
CA LEU A 40 49.50 -17.88 -56.72
C LEU A 40 48.31 -18.73 -56.24
N SER A 41 48.09 -19.93 -56.78
CA SER A 41 47.04 -20.83 -56.28
C SER A 41 47.37 -21.41 -54.90
N ALA A 42 48.63 -21.78 -54.65
CA ALA A 42 49.07 -22.25 -53.34
C ALA A 42 48.97 -21.15 -52.26
N VAL A 43 49.31 -19.91 -52.62
CA VAL A 43 49.16 -18.74 -51.73
C VAL A 43 47.68 -18.43 -51.48
N ALA A 44 46.81 -18.50 -52.49
CA ALA A 44 45.37 -18.29 -52.32
C ALA A 44 44.74 -19.34 -51.38
N ILE A 45 45.15 -20.61 -51.49
CA ILE A 45 44.69 -21.68 -50.58
C ILE A 45 45.21 -21.45 -49.15
N ALA A 46 46.47 -21.03 -48.99
CA ALA A 46 47.04 -20.72 -47.67
C ALA A 46 46.31 -19.55 -47.00
N ILE A 47 45.96 -18.50 -47.75
CA ILE A 47 45.18 -17.36 -47.25
C ILE A 47 43.75 -17.78 -46.89
N ALA A 48 43.10 -18.62 -47.70
CA ALA A 48 41.76 -19.13 -47.42
C ALA A 48 41.74 -20.00 -46.14
N LEU A 49 42.76 -20.83 -45.92
CA LEU A 49 42.90 -21.63 -44.70
C LEU A 49 43.18 -20.76 -43.47
N ALA A 50 44.06 -19.75 -43.59
CA ALA A 50 44.34 -18.81 -42.51
C ALA A 50 43.10 -17.96 -42.15
N ALA A 51 42.34 -17.51 -43.16
CA ALA A 51 41.06 -16.82 -42.97
C ALA A 51 40.01 -17.73 -42.32
N GLY A 52 39.94 -19.00 -42.71
CA GLY A 52 39.05 -20.00 -42.09
C GLY A 52 39.37 -20.26 -40.61
N VAL A 53 40.66 -20.36 -40.24
CA VAL A 53 41.10 -20.51 -38.85
C VAL A 53 40.81 -19.24 -38.04
N GLY A 54 41.00 -18.06 -38.62
CA GLY A 54 40.66 -16.77 -38.00
C GLY A 54 39.16 -16.58 -37.76
N LEU A 55 38.32 -16.96 -38.73
CA LEU A 55 36.85 -16.91 -38.58
C LEU A 55 36.36 -17.94 -37.55
N TYR A 56 36.95 -19.14 -37.51
CA TYR A 56 36.60 -20.17 -36.53
C TYR A 56 36.98 -19.77 -35.10
N SER A 57 38.15 -19.16 -34.89
CA SER A 57 38.57 -18.69 -33.57
C SER A 57 37.71 -17.52 -33.08
N MET A 58 37.36 -16.59 -33.98
CA MET A 58 36.45 -15.47 -33.68
C MET A 58 35.02 -15.95 -33.38
N HIS A 59 34.51 -16.95 -34.12
CA HIS A 59 33.22 -17.57 -33.85
C HIS A 59 33.20 -18.32 -32.50
N LYS A 60 34.27 -19.05 -32.19
CA LYS A 60 34.43 -19.73 -30.89
C LYS A 60 34.53 -18.73 -29.73
N GLN A 61 35.18 -17.59 -29.95
CA GLN A 61 35.27 -16.51 -28.97
C GLN A 61 33.92 -15.80 -28.76
N GLN A 62 33.13 -15.60 -29.83
CA GLN A 62 31.77 -15.09 -29.76
C GLN A 62 30.87 -16.03 -28.92
N LEU A 63 30.94 -17.34 -29.15
CA LEU A 63 30.20 -18.34 -28.39
C LEU A 63 30.57 -18.32 -26.89
N SER A 64 31.85 -18.14 -26.57
CA SER A 64 32.29 -18.02 -25.17
C SER A 64 31.77 -16.77 -24.48
N ARG A 65 31.71 -15.62 -25.18
CA ARG A 65 31.12 -14.38 -24.66
C ARG A 65 29.62 -14.52 -24.44
N GLN A 66 28.93 -15.21 -25.34
CA GLN A 66 27.49 -15.45 -25.25
C GLN A 66 27.17 -16.39 -24.07
N ASN A 67 27.94 -17.48 -23.90
CA ASN A 67 27.81 -18.36 -22.74
C ASN A 67 28.14 -17.66 -21.41
N ALA A 68 29.15 -16.77 -21.40
CA ALA A 68 29.48 -15.98 -20.23
C ALA A 68 28.36 -14.99 -19.86
N ALA A 69 27.75 -14.33 -20.87
CA ALA A 69 26.61 -13.44 -20.66
C ALA A 69 25.36 -14.19 -20.16
N SER A 70 25.05 -15.36 -20.75
CA SER A 70 23.95 -16.21 -20.29
C SER A 70 24.17 -16.73 -18.87
N SER A 71 25.41 -17.10 -18.52
CA SER A 71 25.76 -17.52 -17.16
C SER A 71 25.63 -16.36 -16.16
N ALA A 72 26.07 -15.15 -16.53
CA ALA A 72 25.93 -13.96 -15.72
C ALA A 72 24.45 -13.60 -15.48
N LEU A 73 23.61 -13.71 -16.52
CA LEU A 73 22.17 -13.47 -16.41
C LEU A 73 21.49 -14.52 -15.52
N ALA A 74 21.85 -15.80 -15.67
CA ALA A 74 21.33 -16.88 -14.81
C ALA A 74 21.73 -16.67 -13.34
N ALA A 75 22.95 -16.22 -13.08
CA ALA A 75 23.39 -15.86 -11.73
C ALA A 75 22.62 -14.66 -11.16
N GLN A 76 22.30 -13.67 -11.99
CA GLN A 76 21.53 -12.50 -11.59
C GLN A 76 20.07 -12.85 -11.28
N ILE A 77 19.44 -13.72 -12.08
CA ILE A 77 18.09 -14.26 -11.81
C ILE A 77 18.10 -15.07 -10.51
N ALA A 78 19.09 -15.94 -10.31
CA ALA A 78 19.20 -16.71 -9.07
C ALA A 78 19.39 -15.81 -7.83
N ALA A 79 20.17 -14.72 -7.96
CA ALA A 79 20.34 -13.73 -6.91
C ALA A 79 19.04 -12.95 -6.63
N LEU A 80 18.29 -12.57 -7.67
CA LEU A 80 17.00 -11.90 -7.53
C LEU A 80 15.95 -12.80 -6.88
N GLN A 81 15.92 -14.08 -7.28
CA GLN A 81 15.02 -15.08 -6.73
C GLN A 81 15.32 -15.35 -5.25
N LYS A 82 16.61 -15.41 -4.89
CA LYS A 82 17.05 -15.48 -3.49
C LYS A 82 16.72 -14.21 -2.70
N SER A 83 16.79 -13.03 -3.32
CA SER A 83 16.36 -11.77 -2.70
C SER A 83 14.85 -11.75 -2.45
N GLN A 84 14.03 -12.21 -3.40
CA GLN A 84 12.59 -12.35 -3.21
C GLN A 84 12.25 -13.33 -2.09
N GLU A 85 12.94 -14.47 -2.01
CA GLU A 85 12.71 -15.47 -0.95
C GLU A 85 13.11 -14.92 0.43
N GLY A 86 14.18 -14.12 0.47
CA GLY A 86 14.57 -13.35 1.67
C GLY A 86 13.52 -12.33 2.09
N GLN A 87 13.04 -11.51 1.16
CA GLN A 87 11.98 -10.52 1.41
C GLN A 87 10.66 -11.18 1.84
N LYS A 88 10.31 -12.31 1.25
CA LYS A 88 9.13 -13.10 1.66
C LYS A 88 9.28 -13.62 3.08
N THR A 89 10.44 -14.16 3.43
CA THR A 89 10.71 -14.66 4.80
C THR A 89 10.69 -13.52 5.82
N GLU A 90 11.23 -12.36 5.47
CA GLU A 90 11.18 -11.15 6.29
C GLU A 90 9.74 -10.67 6.49
N LEU A 91 8.95 -10.62 5.42
CA LEU A 91 7.54 -10.24 5.48
C LEU A 91 6.72 -11.24 6.32
N GLU A 92 6.94 -12.54 6.16
CA GLU A 92 6.32 -13.58 7.01
C GLU A 92 6.72 -13.42 8.49
N GLY A 93 7.97 -13.03 8.75
CA GLY A 93 8.47 -12.68 10.09
C GLY A 93 7.76 -11.48 10.68
N ILE A 94 7.61 -10.40 9.91
CA ILE A 94 6.87 -9.19 10.31
C ILE A 94 5.40 -9.51 10.58
N ILE A 95 4.76 -10.31 9.71
CA ILE A 95 3.36 -10.74 9.88
C ILE A 95 3.19 -11.57 11.16
N ARG A 96 4.10 -12.52 11.44
CA ARG A 96 4.09 -13.28 12.70
C ARG A 96 4.25 -12.37 13.90
N GLN A 97 5.21 -11.44 13.85
CA GLN A 97 5.44 -10.49 14.93
C GLN A 97 4.22 -9.59 15.18
N GLN A 98 3.55 -9.12 14.11
CA GLN A 98 2.29 -8.38 14.24
C GLN A 98 1.17 -9.25 14.82
N ALA A 99 1.05 -10.51 14.40
CA ALA A 99 0.04 -11.43 14.94
C ALA A 99 0.27 -11.70 16.44
N ASP A 100 1.53 -11.83 16.87
CA ASP A 100 1.90 -11.97 18.28
C ASP A 100 1.59 -10.70 19.07
N GLN A 101 1.91 -9.52 18.52
CA GLN A 101 1.55 -8.23 19.12
C GLN A 101 0.03 -8.05 19.24
N LEU A 102 -0.74 -8.44 18.22
CA LEU A 102 -2.19 -8.40 18.23
C LEU A 102 -2.76 -9.35 19.30
N THR A 103 -2.19 -10.54 19.42
CA THR A 103 -2.58 -11.53 20.44
C THR A 103 -2.26 -11.01 21.84
N ALA A 104 -1.10 -10.40 22.03
CA ALA A 104 -0.72 -9.78 23.29
C ALA A 104 -1.67 -8.62 23.66
N ALA A 105 -1.95 -7.73 22.71
CA ALA A 105 -2.90 -6.62 22.88
C ALA A 105 -4.31 -7.12 23.20
N LYS A 106 -4.77 -8.19 22.53
CA LYS A 106 -6.06 -8.83 22.81
C LYS A 106 -6.10 -9.43 24.21
N SER A 107 -5.04 -10.12 24.64
CA SER A 107 -4.96 -10.65 26.01
C SER A 107 -4.95 -9.54 27.07
N GLN A 108 -4.29 -8.41 26.78
CA GLN A 108 -4.31 -7.23 27.65
C GLN A 108 -5.70 -6.59 27.69
N GLN A 109 -6.41 -6.56 26.56
CA GLN A 109 -7.79 -6.09 26.49
C GLN A 109 -8.73 -7.01 27.29
N ASP A 110 -8.57 -8.33 27.20
CA ASP A 110 -9.33 -9.30 28.00
C ASP A 110 -9.01 -9.18 29.49
N ALA A 111 -7.75 -8.92 29.85
CA ALA A 111 -7.34 -8.66 31.23
C ALA A 111 -7.98 -7.38 31.77
N LEU A 112 -7.99 -6.30 30.96
CA LEU A 112 -8.67 -5.05 31.31
C LEU A 112 -10.19 -5.24 31.41
N ALA A 113 -10.80 -6.04 30.53
CA ALA A 113 -12.23 -6.36 30.59
C ALA A 113 -12.56 -7.13 31.88
N LYS A 114 -11.75 -8.12 32.26
CA LYS A 114 -11.89 -8.83 33.55
C LYS A 114 -11.72 -7.90 34.74
N GLN A 115 -10.74 -6.98 34.70
CA GLN A 115 -10.58 -5.97 35.74
C GLN A 115 -11.78 -5.02 35.79
N LEU A 116 -12.33 -4.64 34.64
CA LEU A 116 -13.52 -3.82 34.53
C LEU A 116 -14.74 -4.55 35.13
N GLU A 117 -14.88 -5.85 34.86
CA GLU A 117 -15.97 -6.67 35.40
C GLU A 117 -15.81 -6.92 36.91
N GLU A 118 -14.58 -7.11 37.39
CA GLU A 118 -14.30 -7.19 38.83
C GLU A 118 -14.59 -5.86 39.53
N VAL A 119 -14.20 -4.74 38.91
CA VAL A 119 -14.57 -3.39 39.37
C VAL A 119 -16.08 -3.21 39.31
N GLN A 120 -16.75 -3.66 38.25
CA GLN A 120 -18.19 -3.55 38.08
C GLN A 120 -18.93 -4.39 39.12
N GLN A 121 -18.47 -5.59 39.49
CA GLN A 121 -19.04 -6.38 40.58
C GLN A 121 -18.79 -5.74 41.94
N LYS A 122 -17.57 -5.27 42.22
CA LYS A 122 -17.25 -4.58 43.48
C LYS A 122 -18.05 -3.28 43.61
N VAL A 123 -18.24 -2.56 42.50
CA VAL A 123 -19.10 -1.38 42.42
C VAL A 123 -20.56 -1.80 42.57
N ALA A 124 -21.08 -2.81 41.85
CA ALA A 124 -22.47 -3.27 41.97
C ALA A 124 -22.86 -3.71 43.39
N VAL A 125 -21.93 -4.32 44.13
CA VAL A 125 -22.11 -4.69 45.55
C VAL A 125 -22.18 -3.44 46.46
N ILE A 126 -21.49 -2.35 46.09
CA ILE A 126 -21.57 -1.04 46.76
C ILE A 126 -22.79 -0.24 46.24
N SER A 127 -23.23 -0.48 45.01
CA SER A 127 -24.16 0.34 44.22
C SER A 127 -25.61 -0.12 44.24
N GLY A 128 -26.05 -0.90 45.23
CA GLY A 128 -27.49 -1.06 45.51
C GLY A 128 -28.24 0.28 45.66
N SER A 129 -27.53 1.40 45.81
CA SER A 129 -28.01 2.78 45.83
C SER A 129 -27.38 3.72 44.77
N ASP A 130 -26.49 3.25 43.89
CA ASP A 130 -25.52 4.12 43.17
C ASP A 130 -25.42 3.89 41.64
N ALA A 131 -26.44 3.30 41.02
CA ALA A 131 -26.52 3.08 39.56
C ALA A 131 -26.31 4.38 38.73
N LYS A 132 -26.66 5.53 39.32
CA LYS A 132 -26.42 6.86 38.73
C LYS A 132 -24.93 7.23 38.69
N THR A 133 -24.17 6.92 39.75
CA THR A 133 -22.72 7.20 39.77
C THR A 133 -21.97 6.34 38.76
N TRP A 134 -22.44 5.11 38.51
CA TRP A 134 -21.87 4.24 37.49
C TRP A 134 -22.03 4.80 36.06
N LEU A 135 -23.21 5.33 35.71
CA LEU A 135 -23.46 5.93 34.39
C LEU A 135 -22.57 7.16 34.13
N LEU A 136 -22.30 7.98 35.15
CA LEU A 136 -21.34 9.09 35.01
C LEU A 136 -19.91 8.60 34.74
N ALA A 137 -19.48 7.53 35.44
CA ALA A 137 -18.16 6.94 35.23
C ALA A 137 -18.03 6.27 33.85
N GLN A 138 -19.10 5.61 33.38
CA GLN A 138 -19.20 5.05 32.03
C GLN A 138 -19.04 6.15 30.98
N ALA A 139 -19.74 7.28 31.12
CA ALA A 139 -19.62 8.41 30.22
C ALA A 139 -18.21 9.03 30.23
N ASP A 140 -17.60 9.26 31.40
CA ASP A 140 -16.22 9.76 31.53
C ASP A 140 -15.22 8.82 30.82
N PHE A 141 -15.35 7.52 31.03
CA PHE A 141 -14.53 6.52 30.35
C PHE A 141 -14.70 6.59 28.82
N LEU A 142 -15.94 6.62 28.33
CA LEU A 142 -16.22 6.68 26.88
C LEU A 142 -15.63 7.94 26.24
N VAL A 143 -15.73 9.11 26.90
CA VAL A 143 -15.13 10.35 26.39
C VAL A 143 -13.60 10.28 26.36
N LYS A 144 -12.95 9.67 27.37
CA LYS A 144 -11.49 9.45 27.37
C LYS A 144 -11.05 8.51 26.26
N VAL A 145 -11.81 7.44 26.00
CA VAL A 145 -11.55 6.53 24.88
C VAL A 145 -11.78 7.24 23.55
N ALA A 146 -12.80 8.10 23.43
CA ALA A 146 -13.06 8.90 22.25
C ALA A 146 -11.88 9.83 21.93
N GLY A 147 -11.37 10.56 22.94
CA GLY A 147 -10.19 11.41 22.77
C GLY A 147 -8.97 10.61 22.33
N ARG A 148 -8.71 9.44 22.95
CA ARG A 148 -7.62 8.56 22.51
C ARG A 148 -7.78 8.14 21.06
N LYS A 149 -8.97 7.69 20.65
CA LYS A 149 -9.26 7.30 19.26
C LYS A 149 -9.05 8.47 18.29
N LEU A 150 -9.46 9.66 18.69
CA LEU A 150 -9.32 10.87 17.88
C LEU A 150 -7.86 11.27 17.66
N TRP A 151 -7.02 11.29 18.70
CA TRP A 151 -5.64 11.79 18.59
C TRP A 151 -4.62 10.71 18.24
N SER A 152 -4.84 9.46 18.63
CA SER A 152 -3.95 8.33 18.33
C SER A 152 -4.25 7.72 16.97
N ASP A 153 -5.51 7.39 16.72
CA ASP A 153 -5.91 6.60 15.57
C ASP A 153 -6.47 7.49 14.43
N GLN A 154 -6.64 8.79 14.69
CA GLN A 154 -7.32 9.75 13.79
C GLN A 154 -8.72 9.28 13.37
N ASP A 155 -9.34 8.43 14.19
CA ASP A 155 -10.63 7.80 13.92
C ASP A 155 -11.77 8.66 14.46
N VAL A 156 -12.11 9.69 13.67
CA VAL A 156 -13.17 10.65 13.97
C VAL A 156 -14.54 9.97 14.08
N THR A 157 -14.80 8.95 13.25
CA THR A 157 -16.07 8.21 13.22
C THR A 157 -16.31 7.45 14.52
N THR A 158 -15.31 6.66 14.95
CA THR A 158 -15.41 5.92 16.21
C THR A 158 -15.41 6.86 17.41
N ALA A 159 -14.61 7.94 17.39
CA ALA A 159 -14.64 8.96 18.44
C ALA A 159 -16.05 9.58 18.58
N ALA A 160 -16.68 9.99 17.48
CA ALA A 160 -18.05 10.52 17.50
C ALA A 160 -19.08 9.48 17.99
N ALA A 161 -18.93 8.21 17.63
CA ALA A 161 -19.81 7.14 18.12
C ALA A 161 -19.66 6.88 19.63
N LEU A 162 -18.44 6.96 20.15
CA LEU A 162 -18.16 6.87 21.59
C LEU A 162 -18.73 8.06 22.34
N LEU A 163 -18.63 9.27 21.80
CA LEU A 163 -19.26 10.48 22.35
C LEU A 163 -20.79 10.37 22.38
N LYS A 164 -21.41 9.85 21.32
CA LYS A 164 -22.87 9.58 21.31
C LYS A 164 -23.27 8.58 22.39
N SER A 165 -22.47 7.53 22.58
CA SER A 165 -22.69 6.55 23.65
C SER A 165 -22.53 7.18 25.04
N ALA A 166 -21.58 8.12 25.20
CA ALA A 166 -21.41 8.87 26.43
C ALA A 166 -22.61 9.77 26.73
N ASP A 167 -23.14 10.49 25.73
CA ASP A 167 -24.36 11.32 25.91
C ASP A 167 -25.57 10.46 26.29
N ALA A 168 -25.75 9.30 25.65
CA ALA A 168 -26.83 8.37 25.98
C ALA A 168 -26.74 7.90 27.45
N SER A 169 -25.53 7.54 27.91
CA SER A 169 -25.30 7.15 29.30
C SER A 169 -25.65 8.26 30.30
N LEU A 170 -25.33 9.53 29.98
CA LEU A 170 -25.73 10.68 30.81
C LEU A 170 -27.23 10.97 30.72
N ALA A 171 -27.86 10.73 29.56
CA ALA A 171 -29.29 10.93 29.37
C ALA A 171 -30.12 10.00 30.26
N ASP A 172 -29.71 8.73 30.37
CA ASP A 172 -30.37 7.71 31.19
C ASP A 172 -30.36 8.04 32.69
N MET A 173 -29.41 8.88 33.14
CA MET A 173 -29.35 9.34 34.53
C MET A 173 -30.49 10.30 34.91
N ASN A 174 -31.05 11.00 33.91
CA ASN A 174 -32.10 11.99 34.05
C ASN A 174 -31.83 13.04 35.16
N ASP A 175 -30.58 13.54 35.22
CA ASP A 175 -30.09 14.49 36.23
C ASP A 175 -29.81 15.87 35.59
N PRO A 176 -30.52 16.94 35.99
CA PRO A 176 -30.33 18.30 35.44
C PRO A 176 -28.92 18.87 35.64
N SER A 177 -28.18 18.42 36.65
CA SER A 177 -26.80 18.89 36.88
C SER A 177 -25.83 18.50 35.76
N LEU A 178 -26.20 17.51 34.94
CA LEU A 178 -25.39 17.01 33.82
C LEU A 178 -25.63 17.73 32.50
N ILE A 179 -26.59 18.66 32.43
CA ILE A 179 -26.93 19.39 31.19
C ILE A 179 -25.69 20.09 30.60
N GLY A 180 -24.81 20.62 31.45
CA GLY A 180 -23.56 21.24 31.00
C GLY A 180 -22.63 20.25 30.29
N ALA A 181 -22.48 19.04 30.84
CA ALA A 181 -21.67 17.99 30.25
C ALA A 181 -22.27 17.47 28.93
N ARG A 182 -23.59 17.24 28.90
CA ARG A 182 -24.30 16.80 27.69
C ARG A 182 -24.19 17.80 26.54
N ARG A 183 -24.27 19.10 26.85
CA ARG A 183 -24.05 20.16 25.85
C ARG A 183 -22.63 20.09 25.29
N ALA A 184 -21.63 20.00 26.14
CA ALA A 184 -20.24 19.90 25.69
C ALA A 184 -19.98 18.66 24.83
N ILE A 185 -20.58 17.50 25.18
CA ILE A 185 -20.51 16.30 24.32
C ILE A 185 -21.17 16.56 22.97
N THR A 186 -22.31 17.24 22.94
CA THR A 186 -23.01 17.58 21.69
C THR A 186 -22.17 18.51 20.82
N ASP A 187 -21.52 19.51 21.42
CA ASP A 187 -20.63 20.45 20.72
C ASP A 187 -19.38 19.75 20.18
N ASP A 188 -18.80 18.82 20.95
CA ASP A 188 -17.69 17.97 20.50
C ASP A 188 -18.13 17.08 19.33
N ILE A 189 -19.30 16.42 19.39
CA ILE A 189 -19.85 15.63 18.28
C ILE A 189 -20.05 16.49 17.02
N ALA A 190 -20.60 17.70 17.18
CA ALA A 190 -20.81 18.62 16.07
C ALA A 190 -19.46 19.01 15.41
N SER A 191 -18.46 19.30 16.23
CA SER A 191 -17.09 19.64 15.76
C SER A 191 -16.47 18.48 14.97
N LEU A 192 -16.59 17.24 15.47
CA LEU A 192 -16.10 16.05 14.78
C LEU A 192 -16.86 15.78 13.47
N SER A 193 -18.15 16.05 13.43
CA SER A 193 -18.96 15.83 12.21
C SER A 193 -18.59 16.77 11.06
N ALA A 194 -18.12 17.99 11.36
CA ALA A 194 -17.67 18.95 10.36
C ALA A 194 -16.35 18.49 9.68
N VAL A 195 -15.51 17.80 10.45
CA VAL A 195 -14.21 17.28 10.00
C VAL A 195 -14.38 16.07 9.04
N SER A 196 -15.43 15.26 9.21
CA SER A 196 -15.69 14.03 8.43
C SER A 196 -16.28 14.24 7.03
N GLN A 197 -16.33 15.46 6.49
CA GLN A 197 -17.01 15.72 5.20
C GLN A 197 -16.21 15.31 3.95
N VAL A 198 -14.92 14.99 4.09
CA VAL A 198 -14.09 14.51 2.97
C VAL A 198 -14.43 13.04 2.69
N ASP A 199 -14.82 12.73 1.45
CA ASP A 199 -15.14 11.37 1.00
C ASP A 199 -13.86 10.54 0.77
N TYR A 200 -13.23 10.12 1.86
CA TYR A 200 -12.00 9.31 1.82
C TYR A 200 -12.22 7.97 1.10
N ASP A 201 -13.36 7.32 1.31
CA ASP A 201 -13.70 6.05 0.66
C ASP A 201 -13.83 6.22 -0.86
N GLY A 202 -14.46 7.31 -1.31
CA GLY A 202 -14.54 7.67 -2.72
C GLY A 202 -13.16 7.92 -3.35
N ILE A 203 -12.27 8.61 -2.63
CA ILE A 203 -10.87 8.81 -3.08
C ILE A 203 -10.15 7.46 -3.21
N ILE A 204 -10.25 6.59 -2.20
CA ILE A 204 -9.63 5.25 -2.22
C ILE A 204 -10.17 4.43 -3.40
N LEU A 205 -11.48 4.46 -3.64
CA LEU A 205 -12.10 3.73 -4.75
C LEU A 205 -11.55 4.22 -6.09
N LYS A 206 -11.48 5.54 -6.30
CA LYS A 206 -10.94 6.14 -7.53
C LYS A 206 -9.47 5.76 -7.75
N VAL A 207 -8.64 5.84 -6.71
CA VAL A 207 -7.22 5.45 -6.79
C VAL A 207 -7.07 3.96 -7.16
N ASN A 208 -7.88 3.08 -6.57
CA ASN A 208 -7.88 1.65 -6.94
C ASN A 208 -8.39 1.41 -8.36
N GLN A 209 -9.38 2.18 -8.83
CA GLN A 209 -9.84 2.12 -10.22
C GLN A 209 -8.72 2.48 -11.19
N LEU A 210 -7.94 3.52 -10.92
CA LEU A 210 -6.75 3.87 -11.69
C LEU A 210 -5.73 2.73 -11.69
N ALA A 211 -5.48 2.09 -10.54
CA ALA A 211 -4.55 0.96 -10.43
C ALA A 211 -4.94 -0.25 -11.29
N ASN A 212 -6.22 -0.39 -11.62
CA ASN A 212 -6.73 -1.40 -12.54
C ASN A 212 -6.73 -0.92 -14.01
N GLN A 213 -6.91 0.37 -14.25
CA GLN A 213 -6.94 0.96 -15.60
C GLN A 213 -5.57 1.06 -16.26
N ILE A 214 -4.47 1.08 -15.47
CA ILE A 214 -3.10 1.10 -15.98
C ILE A 214 -2.83 0.01 -17.03
N ASP A 215 -3.55 -1.11 -16.94
CA ASP A 215 -3.37 -2.23 -17.85
C ASP A 215 -3.80 -1.96 -19.29
N ASN A 216 -4.71 -1.01 -19.44
CA ASN A 216 -5.34 -0.64 -20.71
C ASN A 216 -4.64 0.54 -21.38
N LEU A 217 -3.67 1.17 -20.72
CA LEU A 217 -2.94 2.28 -21.29
C LEU A 217 -1.97 1.80 -22.38
N ARG A 218 -1.93 2.53 -23.49
CA ARG A 218 -1.03 2.24 -24.62
C ARG A 218 0.33 2.90 -24.35
N LEU A 219 1.40 2.13 -24.46
CA LEU A 219 2.75 2.70 -24.39
C LEU A 219 2.95 3.66 -25.56
N ALA A 220 3.74 4.72 -25.35
CA ALA A 220 4.13 5.62 -26.41
C ALA A 220 4.93 4.83 -27.47
N ASP A 221 4.61 5.01 -28.74
CA ASP A 221 5.34 4.39 -29.83
C ASP A 221 6.66 5.16 -30.02
N ASN A 222 7.76 4.60 -29.51
CA ASN A 222 9.11 5.12 -29.78
C ASN A 222 9.53 4.67 -31.18
N ASN A 223 8.82 5.13 -32.21
CA ASN A 223 9.24 4.98 -33.59
C ASN A 223 9.92 6.28 -33.99
N ASP A 224 11.26 6.27 -33.99
CA ASP A 224 12.15 7.39 -34.30
C ASP A 224 11.68 8.18 -35.55
N ASP A 225 11.05 9.34 -35.35
CA ASP A 225 10.90 10.33 -36.42
C ASP A 225 12.21 11.13 -36.51
N ASP A 226 13.04 10.74 -37.48
CA ASP A 226 14.37 11.27 -37.81
C ASP A 226 14.28 12.69 -38.42
N SER A 227 13.52 13.61 -37.80
CA SER A 227 13.51 15.03 -38.19
C SER A 227 14.42 15.86 -37.27
N PRO A 228 15.51 16.47 -37.79
CA PRO A 228 16.37 17.32 -36.98
C PRO A 228 15.59 18.59 -36.64
N MET A 229 15.21 18.72 -35.37
CA MET A 229 14.58 19.95 -34.87
C MET A 229 15.70 20.89 -34.40
N ASP A 230 15.89 21.98 -35.14
CA ASP A 230 16.87 23.02 -34.84
C ASP A 230 16.69 23.58 -33.42
N SER A 231 17.81 23.75 -32.74
CA SER A 231 17.90 24.18 -31.34
C SER A 231 18.05 25.69 -31.27
N ASP A 232 16.92 26.38 -31.16
CA ASP A 232 16.88 27.77 -30.68
C ASP A 232 16.42 27.78 -29.21
N SER A 233 17.38 27.95 -28.33
CA SER A 233 17.21 28.09 -26.88
C SER A 233 16.87 29.54 -26.51
N GLU A 234 15.61 29.79 -26.14
CA GLU A 234 15.23 31.00 -25.40
C GLU A 234 15.17 30.74 -23.89
N GLU A 235 15.70 31.71 -23.13
CA GLU A 235 16.01 31.66 -21.70
C GLU A 235 14.85 31.28 -20.78
N LEU A 236 15.18 30.56 -19.69
CA LEU A 236 14.26 30.24 -18.60
C LEU A 236 13.79 31.52 -17.87
N SER A 237 12.48 31.72 -17.82
CA SER A 237 11.86 32.78 -17.01
C SER A 237 11.78 32.38 -15.52
N SER A 238 12.16 33.30 -14.64
CA SER A 238 12.30 33.12 -13.19
C SER A 238 10.99 33.22 -12.39
N SER A 239 9.87 32.75 -12.93
CA SER A 239 8.55 32.77 -12.27
C SER A 239 8.19 31.41 -11.65
N ILE A 240 7.83 31.41 -10.36
CA ILE A 240 7.42 30.23 -9.57
C ILE A 240 6.10 29.61 -10.06
N GLY A 241 5.27 30.36 -10.80
CA GLY A 241 4.00 29.86 -11.36
C GLY A 241 4.15 28.90 -12.54
N GLU A 242 5.30 28.92 -13.21
CA GLU A 242 5.56 28.20 -14.47
C GLU A 242 6.40 26.91 -14.26
N TRP A 243 6.52 26.44 -13.01
CA TRP A 243 7.36 25.29 -12.65
C TRP A 243 7.03 24.03 -13.44
N ARG A 244 5.75 23.82 -13.78
CA ARG A 244 5.28 22.67 -14.58
C ARG A 244 5.76 22.73 -16.03
N ILE A 245 5.84 23.93 -16.61
CA ILE A 245 6.31 24.17 -17.98
C ILE A 245 7.85 24.13 -18.02
N ASN A 246 8.51 24.66 -16.99
CA ASN A 246 9.96 24.58 -16.83
C ASN A 246 10.45 23.14 -16.59
N LEU A 247 9.67 22.31 -15.88
CA LEU A 247 9.97 20.89 -15.67
C LEU A 247 9.80 20.05 -16.94
N GLN A 248 8.79 20.36 -17.76
CA GLN A 248 8.63 19.74 -19.08
C GLN A 248 9.81 20.07 -20.01
N LYS A 249 10.26 21.34 -20.03
CA LYS A 249 11.41 21.78 -20.83
C LYS A 249 12.74 21.20 -20.37
N SER A 250 12.97 21.14 -19.05
CA SER A 250 14.18 20.54 -18.49
C SER A 250 14.22 19.02 -18.64
N TRP A 251 13.06 18.35 -18.63
CA TRP A 251 12.93 16.92 -18.91
C TRP A 251 13.22 16.57 -20.37
N GLN A 252 12.75 17.39 -21.32
CA GLN A 252 13.07 17.25 -22.74
C GLN A 252 14.60 17.32 -22.98
N SER A 253 15.25 18.33 -22.39
CA SER A 253 16.70 18.54 -22.49
C SER A 253 17.53 17.44 -21.81
N PHE A 254 17.02 16.87 -20.70
CA PHE A 254 17.67 15.76 -20.00
C PHE A 254 17.61 14.44 -20.80
N MET A 255 16.51 14.18 -21.51
CA MET A 255 16.37 13.01 -22.38
C MET A 255 17.27 13.08 -23.62
N ASP A 256 17.43 14.26 -24.23
CA ASP A 256 18.32 14.48 -25.38
C ASP A 256 19.81 14.23 -25.06
N SER A 257 20.22 14.47 -23.82
CA SER A 257 21.64 14.52 -23.44
C SER A 257 22.22 13.23 -22.86
N PHE A 258 21.41 12.21 -22.58
CA PHE A 258 21.88 10.95 -21.97
C PHE A 258 21.58 9.66 -22.75
N ILE A 259 20.88 9.72 -23.88
CA ILE A 259 20.63 8.55 -24.75
C ILE A 259 21.08 8.89 -26.17
N THR A 260 22.39 8.81 -26.44
CA THR A 260 22.90 8.86 -27.82
C THR A 260 22.97 7.44 -28.37
N ILE A 261 21.97 7.05 -29.16
CA ILE A 261 21.97 5.76 -29.87
C ILE A 261 22.77 5.93 -31.16
N ARG A 262 23.98 5.36 -31.22
CA ARG A 262 24.68 5.11 -32.48
C ARG A 262 24.24 3.76 -33.05
N ARG A 263 23.61 3.76 -34.22
CA ARG A 263 23.37 2.53 -35.00
C ARG A 263 24.71 1.94 -35.46
N ARG A 264 24.83 0.61 -35.31
CA ARG A 264 25.73 -0.23 -36.12
C ARG A 264 24.82 -1.13 -36.94
N ASP A 265 24.87 -0.95 -38.25
CA ASP A 265 24.17 -1.80 -39.21
C ASP A 265 24.66 -3.24 -39.04
N GLU A 266 23.73 -4.16 -38.75
CA GLU A 266 23.69 -5.49 -39.34
C GLU A 266 22.48 -6.26 -38.79
N THR A 267 21.61 -6.64 -39.72
CA THR A 267 20.60 -7.71 -39.70
C THR A 267 20.65 -8.62 -38.47
N ALA A 268 19.84 -8.31 -37.47
CA ALA A 268 19.42 -9.26 -36.47
C ALA A 268 18.00 -8.90 -36.07
N VAL A 269 17.09 -9.86 -36.16
CA VAL A 269 15.91 -9.89 -35.30
C VAL A 269 16.34 -10.63 -34.05
N PRO A 270 16.57 -9.96 -32.90
CA PRO A 270 16.48 -10.62 -31.62
C PRO A 270 15.02 -10.50 -31.18
N LEU A 271 14.29 -11.63 -31.21
CA LEU A 271 13.05 -11.74 -30.47
C LEU A 271 13.38 -11.63 -28.98
N LEU A 272 13.06 -10.45 -28.42
CA LEU A 272 12.77 -10.14 -27.03
C LEU A 272 13.93 -10.16 -26.00
N ALA A 273 14.12 -9.01 -25.33
CA ALA A 273 14.21 -8.99 -23.87
C ALA A 273 12.80 -8.62 -23.34
N PRO A 274 11.93 -9.59 -23.02
CA PRO A 274 10.53 -9.32 -22.71
C PRO A 274 10.35 -9.10 -21.21
N ASN A 275 9.92 -7.89 -20.77
CA ASN A 275 9.25 -7.56 -19.47
C ASN A 275 9.38 -6.09 -18.99
N GLN A 276 10.00 -5.15 -19.71
CA GLN A 276 10.18 -3.78 -19.20
C GLN A 276 8.84 -3.03 -19.01
N ASP A 277 7.86 -3.29 -19.87
CA ASP A 277 6.49 -2.80 -19.80
C ASP A 277 5.75 -3.30 -18.55
N VAL A 278 5.96 -4.56 -18.17
CA VAL A 278 5.38 -5.17 -16.96
C VAL A 278 5.95 -4.49 -15.71
N TYR A 279 7.26 -4.21 -15.68
CA TYR A 279 7.87 -3.52 -14.54
C TYR A 279 7.37 -2.08 -14.38
N LEU A 280 7.25 -1.33 -15.47
CA LEU A 280 6.74 0.04 -15.42
C LEU A 280 5.30 0.08 -14.88
N ARG A 281 4.44 -0.77 -15.44
CA ARG A 281 3.04 -0.94 -15.04
C ARG A 281 2.93 -1.31 -13.56
N GLU A 282 3.74 -2.25 -13.08
CA GLU A 282 3.71 -2.66 -11.67
C GLU A 282 4.26 -1.59 -10.73
N ASN A 283 5.25 -0.82 -11.17
CA ASN A 283 5.73 0.34 -10.41
C ASN A 283 4.64 1.41 -10.28
N ILE A 284 3.93 1.76 -11.36
CA ILE A 284 2.81 2.71 -11.34
C ILE A 284 1.68 2.19 -10.43
N ARG A 285 1.32 0.91 -10.57
CA ARG A 285 0.33 0.25 -9.69
C ARG A 285 0.75 0.33 -8.23
N SER A 286 2.01 0.02 -7.92
CA SER A 286 2.54 0.11 -6.57
C SER A 286 2.41 1.52 -6.00
N ARG A 287 2.72 2.57 -6.77
CA ARG A 287 2.53 3.97 -6.36
C ARG A 287 1.06 4.30 -6.09
N LEU A 288 0.14 3.85 -6.95
CA LEU A 288 -1.29 4.04 -6.72
C LEU A 288 -1.77 3.33 -5.45
N LEU A 289 -1.28 2.11 -5.17
CA LEU A 289 -1.57 1.41 -3.92
C LEU A 289 -1.02 2.14 -2.69
N VAL A 290 0.19 2.71 -2.78
CA VAL A 290 0.74 3.58 -1.73
C VAL A 290 -0.14 4.81 -1.51
N ALA A 291 -0.60 5.46 -2.58
CA ALA A 291 -1.55 6.57 -2.49
C ALA A 291 -2.85 6.14 -1.79
N ALA A 292 -3.45 5.01 -2.18
CA ALA A 292 -4.67 4.49 -1.56
C ALA A 292 -4.50 4.21 -0.06
N GLN A 293 -3.34 3.71 0.36
CA GLN A 293 -3.03 3.45 1.79
C GLN A 293 -2.74 4.73 2.59
N ALA A 294 -2.29 5.80 1.93
CA ALA A 294 -2.02 7.09 2.57
C ALA A 294 -3.31 7.83 2.94
N VAL A 295 -4.38 7.65 2.16
CA VAL A 295 -5.70 8.29 2.38
C VAL A 295 -6.27 8.07 3.79
N PRO A 296 -6.49 6.83 4.27
CA PRO A 296 -7.07 6.59 5.59
C PRO A 296 -6.13 6.96 6.75
N ARG A 297 -4.86 7.22 6.47
CA ARG A 297 -3.85 7.63 7.45
C ARG A 297 -3.59 9.14 7.42
N HIS A 298 -4.32 9.87 6.58
CA HIS A 298 -4.18 11.32 6.40
C HIS A 298 -2.75 11.76 6.05
N GLN A 299 -2.01 10.91 5.34
CA GLN A 299 -0.62 11.16 4.93
C GLN A 299 -0.58 11.95 3.61
N GLU A 300 -0.97 13.22 3.68
CA GLU A 300 -1.09 14.13 2.52
C GLU A 300 0.17 14.14 1.64
N GLU A 301 1.35 14.25 2.24
CA GLU A 301 2.61 14.31 1.50
C GLU A 301 2.87 13.03 0.72
N THR A 302 2.74 11.87 1.37
CA THR A 302 2.88 10.54 0.75
C THR A 302 1.87 10.35 -0.39
N TYR A 303 0.62 10.76 -0.17
CA TYR A 303 -0.45 10.69 -1.17
C TYR A 303 -0.11 11.53 -2.41
N LYS A 304 0.25 12.80 -2.22
CA LYS A 304 0.60 13.71 -3.32
C LYS A 304 1.83 13.25 -4.08
N GLN A 305 2.90 12.89 -3.38
CA GLN A 305 4.13 12.39 -4.01
C GLN A 305 3.88 11.10 -4.81
N ALA A 306 3.05 10.19 -4.30
CA ALA A 306 2.71 8.97 -5.01
C ALA A 306 1.95 9.26 -6.32
N LEU A 307 0.95 10.14 -6.29
CA LEU A 307 0.19 10.55 -7.48
C LEU A 307 1.04 11.37 -8.47
N GLU A 308 1.95 12.22 -7.98
CA GLU A 308 2.89 12.97 -8.81
C GLU A 308 3.86 12.04 -9.55
N ASN A 309 4.38 11.02 -8.88
CA ASN A 309 5.21 9.98 -9.51
C ASN A 309 4.44 9.24 -10.61
N VAL A 310 3.17 8.91 -10.36
CA VAL A 310 2.29 8.27 -11.36
C VAL A 310 2.10 9.18 -12.57
N SER A 311 1.74 10.45 -12.36
CA SER A 311 1.56 11.44 -13.44
C SER A 311 2.84 11.59 -14.26
N THR A 312 4.00 11.66 -13.59
CA THR A 312 5.32 11.76 -14.24
C THR A 312 5.63 10.56 -15.11
N TRP A 313 5.49 9.33 -14.58
CA TRP A 313 5.80 8.12 -15.32
C TRP A 313 4.82 7.85 -16.47
N VAL A 314 3.53 8.13 -16.26
CA VAL A 314 2.55 7.96 -17.34
C VAL A 314 2.83 8.95 -18.48
N ARG A 315 3.15 10.21 -18.17
CA ARG A 315 3.53 11.20 -19.19
C ARG A 315 4.84 10.86 -19.92
N ALA A 316 5.77 10.18 -19.25
CA ALA A 316 7.08 9.86 -19.81
C ALA A 316 7.08 8.62 -20.72
N TYR A 317 6.20 7.64 -20.48
CA TYR A 317 6.29 6.32 -21.11
C TYR A 317 5.02 5.85 -21.83
N TYR A 318 3.88 6.52 -21.62
CA TYR A 318 2.61 6.17 -22.28
C TYR A 318 2.22 7.21 -23.33
N ASP A 319 1.41 6.77 -24.30
CA ASP A 319 0.86 7.63 -25.35
C ASP A 319 -0.08 8.66 -24.71
N THR A 320 0.41 9.89 -24.52
CA THR A 320 -0.37 10.98 -23.92
C THR A 320 -1.42 11.54 -24.87
N ASP A 321 -1.43 11.14 -26.14
CA ASP A 321 -2.47 11.52 -27.09
C ASP A 321 -3.68 10.60 -27.11
N ASP A 322 -3.50 9.35 -26.65
CA ASP A 322 -4.57 8.38 -26.45
C ASP A 322 -5.64 8.90 -25.47
N ALA A 323 -6.91 8.73 -25.83
CA ALA A 323 -8.04 9.21 -25.04
C ALA A 323 -8.08 8.57 -23.63
N THR A 324 -7.67 7.31 -23.50
CA THR A 324 -7.64 6.58 -22.23
C THR A 324 -6.56 7.15 -21.31
N THR A 325 -5.37 7.41 -21.85
CA THR A 325 -4.26 8.03 -21.10
C THR A 325 -4.60 9.45 -20.67
N LYS A 326 -5.24 10.24 -21.54
CA LYS A 326 -5.73 11.59 -21.20
C LYS A 326 -6.71 11.56 -20.03
N ALA A 327 -7.72 10.70 -20.09
CA ALA A 327 -8.70 10.54 -19.01
C ALA A 327 -8.07 10.06 -17.70
N PHE A 328 -7.12 9.13 -17.79
CA PHE A 328 -6.36 8.63 -16.64
C PHE A 328 -5.57 9.75 -15.96
N LEU A 329 -4.79 10.52 -16.72
CA LEU A 329 -4.00 11.63 -16.20
C LEU A 329 -4.88 12.74 -15.62
N GLU A 330 -6.04 13.02 -16.23
CA GLU A 330 -6.98 14.00 -15.71
C GLU A 330 -7.53 13.60 -14.33
N GLU A 331 -7.85 12.32 -14.12
CA GLU A 331 -8.31 11.83 -12.82
C GLU A 331 -7.18 11.83 -11.78
N VAL A 332 -5.95 11.45 -12.15
CA VAL A 332 -4.77 11.56 -11.28
C VAL A 332 -4.52 13.01 -10.85
N ASP A 333 -4.61 13.96 -11.78
CA ASP A 333 -4.40 15.38 -11.50
C ASP A 333 -5.53 15.94 -10.61
N LYS A 334 -6.80 15.54 -10.84
CA LYS A 334 -7.94 15.89 -9.96
C LYS A 334 -7.73 15.36 -8.54
N LEU A 335 -7.34 14.09 -8.40
CA LEU A 335 -7.07 13.46 -7.11
C LEU A 335 -5.93 14.18 -6.37
N SER A 336 -4.83 14.50 -7.06
CA SER A 336 -3.68 15.22 -6.48
C SER A 336 -4.05 16.61 -5.91
N GLN A 337 -5.08 17.25 -6.47
CA GLN A 337 -5.61 18.53 -5.98
C GLN A 337 -6.55 18.40 -4.77
N GLN A 338 -7.12 17.22 -4.53
CA GLN A 338 -7.96 16.98 -3.35
C GLN A 338 -7.06 16.81 -2.12
N SER A 339 -7.34 17.58 -1.06
CA SER A 339 -6.64 17.40 0.20
C SER A 339 -7.28 16.28 1.01
N ILE A 340 -6.43 15.41 1.56
CA ILE A 340 -6.77 14.36 2.51
C ILE A 340 -6.35 14.72 3.95
N THR A 341 -5.90 15.97 4.17
CA THR A 341 -5.55 16.47 5.49
C THR A 341 -6.75 16.45 6.43
N MET A 342 -6.50 16.09 7.68
CA MET A 342 -7.50 15.96 8.73
C MET A 342 -7.15 16.91 9.88
N SER A 343 -7.96 17.93 10.11
CA SER A 343 -7.80 18.84 11.24
C SER A 343 -8.73 18.45 12.38
N VAL A 344 -8.20 17.74 13.38
CA VAL A 344 -8.96 17.38 14.59
C VAL A 344 -8.72 18.38 15.71
N PRO A 345 -9.71 18.68 16.57
CA PRO A 345 -9.50 19.53 17.74
C PRO A 345 -8.49 18.88 18.71
N GLU A 346 -7.62 19.67 19.34
CA GLU A 346 -6.58 19.17 20.28
C GLU A 346 -7.16 18.64 21.60
N ASN A 347 -8.36 19.07 21.97
CA ASN A 347 -9.03 18.66 23.19
C ASN A 347 -10.55 18.56 22.97
N LEU A 348 -11.19 17.69 23.76
CA LEU A 348 -12.65 17.58 23.85
C LEU A 348 -13.13 18.40 25.05
N GLN A 349 -14.08 19.32 24.83
CA GLN A 349 -14.61 20.17 25.91
C GLN A 349 -15.29 19.33 27.00
N SER A 350 -15.96 18.26 26.58
CA SER A 350 -16.65 17.32 27.48
C SER A 350 -15.72 16.61 28.45
N GLN A 351 -14.46 16.35 28.07
CA GLN A 351 -13.52 15.57 28.88
C GLN A 351 -13.19 16.28 30.21
N ALA A 352 -12.83 17.57 30.15
CA ALA A 352 -12.49 18.33 31.35
C ALA A 352 -13.71 18.51 32.29
N ILE A 353 -14.90 18.65 31.72
CA ILE A 353 -16.15 18.81 32.47
C ILE A 353 -16.50 17.51 33.20
N LEU A 354 -16.46 16.37 32.51
CA LEU A 354 -16.76 15.06 33.10
C LEU A 354 -15.75 14.67 34.17
N GLU A 355 -14.46 14.94 33.95
CA GLU A 355 -13.43 14.68 34.94
C GLU A 355 -13.68 15.46 36.24
N LYS A 356 -14.03 16.76 36.14
CA LYS A 356 -14.39 17.58 37.30
C LYS A 356 -15.64 17.07 38.02
N LEU A 357 -16.66 16.64 37.27
CA LEU A 357 -17.88 16.06 37.85
C LEU A 357 -17.57 14.76 38.59
N MET A 358 -16.74 13.89 38.01
CA MET A 358 -16.28 12.65 38.65
C MET A 358 -15.49 12.91 39.94
N GLN A 359 -14.52 13.82 39.90
CA GLN A 359 -13.75 14.21 41.09
C GLN A 359 -14.64 14.74 42.22
N THR A 360 -15.65 15.54 41.88
CA THR A 360 -16.63 16.07 42.84
C THR A 360 -17.47 14.95 43.43
N ARG A 361 -17.96 14.02 42.60
CA ARG A 361 -18.75 12.86 43.04
C ARG A 361 -17.95 11.97 44.01
N VAL A 362 -16.72 11.62 43.63
CA VAL A 362 -15.81 10.80 44.46
C VAL A 362 -15.47 11.50 45.78
N ARG A 363 -15.19 12.81 45.74
CA ARG A 363 -14.95 13.59 46.95
C ARG A 363 -16.16 13.55 47.90
N ASN A 364 -17.36 13.72 47.37
CA ASN A 364 -18.61 13.69 48.16
C ASN A 364 -18.91 12.29 48.72
N LEU A 365 -18.53 11.23 48.01
CA LEU A 365 -18.63 9.85 48.50
C LEU A 365 -17.65 9.59 49.65
N MET A 366 -16.40 10.07 49.54
CA MET A 366 -15.39 9.91 50.60
C MET A 366 -15.66 10.80 51.83
N ALA A 367 -16.37 11.92 51.67
CA ALA A 367 -16.72 12.84 52.75
C ALA A 367 -17.99 12.46 53.52
N GLN A 368 -18.74 11.45 53.08
CA GLN A 368 -19.90 10.95 53.82
C GLN A 368 -19.42 10.15 55.05
N PRO A 369 -19.77 10.57 56.29
CA PRO A 369 -19.56 9.72 57.45
C PRO A 369 -20.30 8.41 57.21
N ALA A 370 -19.68 7.26 57.51
CA ALA A 370 -20.44 6.03 57.68
C ALA A 370 -21.56 6.35 58.66
N VAL A 371 -22.80 6.43 58.18
CA VAL A 371 -23.97 6.59 59.03
C VAL A 371 -23.88 5.47 60.04
N ALA A 372 -23.59 5.86 61.28
CA ALA A 372 -23.58 4.96 62.39
C ALA A 372 -24.92 4.23 62.36
N GLN A 373 -24.87 2.91 62.32
CA GLN A 373 -25.98 2.06 62.73
C GLN A 373 -26.21 2.32 64.23
N SER A 374 -26.72 3.50 64.57
CA SER A 374 -27.21 3.87 65.89
C SER A 374 -28.72 3.87 65.83
N GLY A 375 -29.25 2.67 65.62
CA GLY A 375 -30.66 2.34 65.75
C GLY A 375 -30.81 1.06 66.56
N ALA A 376 -30.06 0.93 67.66
CA ALA A 376 -30.40 -0.04 68.69
C ALA A 376 -31.81 0.32 69.20
N PRO A 377 -32.78 -0.61 69.22
CA PRO A 377 -34.06 -0.34 69.88
C PRO A 377 -33.77 -0.06 71.36
N ALA A 378 -34.32 1.04 71.89
CA ALA A 378 -34.28 1.31 73.31
C ALA A 378 -34.84 0.10 74.09
N PRO A 379 -34.22 -0.34 75.19
CA PRO A 379 -34.75 -1.43 75.98
C PRO A 379 -36.09 -0.99 76.58
N ALA A 380 -37.13 -1.79 76.35
CA ALA A 380 -38.44 -1.61 76.98
C ALA A 380 -38.32 -1.67 78.52
N PRO A 381 -39.09 -0.88 79.27
CA PRO A 381 -39.07 -0.95 80.73
C PRO A 381 -39.68 -2.29 81.18
N THR A 382 -38.97 -2.96 82.08
CA THR A 382 -39.35 -4.24 82.70
C THR A 382 -40.67 -4.12 83.47
N PRO A 383 -41.64 -5.03 83.32
CA PRO A 383 -42.80 -5.09 84.19
C PRO A 383 -42.39 -5.61 85.58
N ALA A 384 -42.78 -4.91 86.63
CA ALA A 384 -42.65 -5.37 88.01
C ALA A 384 -43.53 -6.60 88.25
N VAL A 385 -42.93 -7.65 88.81
CA VAL A 385 -43.63 -8.86 89.30
C VAL A 385 -44.32 -8.52 90.64
N PRO A 386 -45.63 -8.73 90.81
CA PRO A 386 -46.24 -8.76 92.12
C PRO A 386 -46.06 -10.14 92.77
N ALA A 387 -45.74 -10.13 94.07
CA ALA A 387 -45.53 -11.28 94.94
C ALA A 387 -46.77 -12.20 95.07
N PRO A 388 -46.59 -13.48 95.46
CA PRO A 388 -47.67 -14.46 95.50
C PRO A 388 -48.52 -14.32 96.76
N ALA A 389 -49.82 -14.62 96.65
CA ALA A 389 -50.73 -14.85 97.77
C ALA A 389 -51.40 -16.23 97.66
N PRO A 390 -51.75 -16.86 98.78
CA PRO A 390 -51.70 -18.31 98.94
C PRO A 390 -53.04 -19.01 98.67
N ALA A 391 -52.97 -20.34 98.53
CA ALA A 391 -54.08 -21.28 98.37
C ALA A 391 -55.08 -21.28 99.55
N PRO A 392 -56.33 -21.66 99.26
CA PRO A 392 -57.05 -22.68 100.05
C PRO A 392 -57.67 -23.77 99.14
N GLN A 393 -57.44 -25.06 99.39
CA GLN A 393 -58.20 -26.02 100.23
C GLN A 393 -59.58 -26.47 99.69
N GLY A 394 -59.70 -27.80 99.47
CA GLY A 394 -60.90 -28.65 99.59
C GLY A 394 -62.01 -28.46 98.55
N GLU A 395 -62.70 -29.46 98.02
CA GLU A 395 -62.76 -30.93 98.15
C GLU A 395 -63.16 -31.50 96.78
#